data_AF-A0A849AUI7-F1
#
_entry.id   AF-A0A849AUI7-F1
#
_cell.length_a   1.000
_cell.length_b   1.000
_cell.length_c   1.000
_cell.angle_alpha   90.00
_cell.angle_beta   90.00
_cell.angle_gamma   90.00
#
_symmetry.space_group_name_H-M   'P 1'
#
loop_
_entity.id
_entity.type
_entity.pdbx_description
1 polymer ?
#
loop_
_entity_poly.entity_id
_entity_poly.type
_entity_poly.pdbx_seq_one_letter_code
_entity_poly.pdbx_strand_id
1 'polypeptide(L)'
;MKQVFVVSSWLQLLSISTTIRNERIASAEERVLIVSDTRAVNEVGASFAEQPISAPLLDVFDRVIDYNSWIWPQHPSQWSPLVNEQPMWSKALLRAWDLADCHVQLFIESVQGNPAQALSCIFTDAEIFVHSDGLMTYGPTRSNLPPQLWQRLSGLIYMDLVPGVDPLLLSEFAGLDRIALEPAELRTEVERVAAAVDTSELRVHQDACMIVGQYLADVSLFTLEQETELYMQMIDQAISSGHRHIYLKPHPSASQSIQSALQHRARLRGVSFDVVPAYLPVELAALVLTPNSIYSCFSTGMVTAWRLFGIPARAFGTRDAMEEFRPFENSNRIPVTICDYLFTDGTSDKEPLQEVVNAVSYCMRAQILPHLRGSTADFLHRSLPQYRHCFKRRRLTKLRLPGSLPPPNRAQQVRSLGRRTARSGLEALRNSGQLAQRTADLLSSQAKRIRQRAGERK
;
A
#
# COMPACT_ATOMS: atom_id res chain seq x y z
N MET A 1 -23.01 -11.12 24.09
CA MET A 1 -22.18 -10.29 23.18
C MET A 1 -21.38 -11.21 22.27
N LYS A 2 -21.37 -10.94 20.95
CA LYS A 2 -20.63 -11.71 19.95
C LYS A 2 -19.49 -10.88 19.35
N GLN A 3 -18.37 -11.52 19.02
CA GLN A 3 -17.25 -10.91 18.32
C GLN A 3 -17.20 -11.43 16.88
N VAL A 4 -17.11 -10.53 15.92
CA VAL A 4 -17.07 -10.84 14.49
C VAL A 4 -15.76 -10.33 13.93
N PHE A 5 -14.93 -11.22 13.41
CA PHE A 5 -13.62 -10.91 12.85
C PHE A 5 -13.66 -11.06 11.34
N VAL A 6 -13.22 -10.05 10.61
CA VAL A 6 -13.17 -10.10 9.14
C VAL A 6 -11.71 -10.14 8.72
N VAL A 7 -11.32 -11.18 7.96
CA VAL A 7 -9.95 -11.34 7.46
C VAL A 7 -9.95 -11.60 5.96
N SER A 8 -8.98 -11.01 5.27
CA SER A 8 -8.78 -11.16 3.81
C SER A 8 -7.45 -11.80 3.43
N SER A 9 -6.59 -12.08 4.43
CA SER A 9 -5.30 -12.71 4.22
C SER A 9 -4.90 -13.61 5.39
N TRP A 10 -3.95 -14.51 5.13
CA TRP A 10 -3.40 -15.38 6.16
C TRP A 10 -2.69 -14.60 7.28
N LEU A 11 -1.99 -13.50 6.96
CA LEU A 11 -1.31 -12.67 7.96
C LEU A 11 -2.30 -12.00 8.93
N GLN A 12 -3.47 -11.58 8.44
CA GLN A 12 -4.54 -11.07 9.31
C GLN A 12 -5.13 -12.18 10.18
N LEU A 13 -5.33 -13.37 9.62
CA LEU A 13 -5.79 -14.52 10.40
C LEU A 13 -4.79 -14.87 11.51
N LEU A 14 -3.48 -14.85 11.22
CA LEU A 14 -2.42 -15.02 12.20
C LEU A 14 -2.50 -13.95 13.31
N SER A 15 -2.60 -12.67 12.92
CA SER A 15 -2.70 -11.53 13.84
C SER A 15 -3.89 -11.66 14.79
N ILE A 16 -5.08 -11.95 14.26
CA ILE A 16 -6.30 -12.11 15.08
C ILE A 16 -6.24 -13.36 15.96
N SER A 17 -5.78 -14.50 15.44
CA SER A 17 -5.60 -15.71 16.25
C SER A 17 -4.64 -15.46 17.41
N THR A 18 -3.52 -14.76 17.15
CA THR A 18 -2.56 -14.34 18.16
C THR A 18 -3.21 -13.43 19.20
N THR A 19 -4.02 -12.46 18.77
CA THR A 19 -4.74 -11.53 19.66
C THR A 19 -5.65 -12.29 20.62
N ILE A 20 -6.44 -13.23 20.10
CA ILE A 20 -7.40 -14.01 20.88
C ILE A 20 -6.67 -14.92 21.88
N ARG A 21 -5.62 -15.62 21.44
CA ARG A 21 -4.88 -16.57 22.29
C ARG A 21 -4.11 -15.93 23.43
N ASN A 22 -3.64 -14.70 23.22
CA ASN A 22 -2.94 -13.94 24.25
C ASN A 22 -3.90 -13.06 25.06
N GLU A 23 -5.22 -13.30 24.97
CA GLU A 23 -6.26 -12.63 25.76
C GLU A 23 -6.17 -11.09 25.69
N ARG A 24 -5.74 -10.55 24.54
CA ARG A 24 -5.54 -9.12 24.33
C ARG A 24 -6.83 -8.33 24.15
N ILE A 25 -7.95 -9.04 24.01
CA ILE A 25 -9.31 -8.51 23.90
C ILE A 25 -10.23 -9.24 24.88
N ALA A 26 -11.33 -8.61 25.24
CA ALA A 26 -12.32 -9.21 26.14
C ALA A 26 -12.86 -10.55 25.61
N SER A 27 -13.26 -11.44 26.52
CA SER A 27 -13.98 -12.67 26.18
C SER A 27 -15.37 -12.36 25.60
N ALA A 28 -15.88 -13.26 24.76
CA ALA A 28 -17.22 -13.17 24.18
C ALA A 28 -17.95 -14.51 24.26
N GLU A 29 -19.27 -14.49 24.09
CA GLU A 29 -20.11 -15.70 24.05
C GLU A 29 -19.87 -16.53 22.79
N GLU A 30 -19.57 -15.86 21.68
CA GLU A 30 -19.29 -16.48 20.39
C GLU A 30 -18.29 -15.61 19.62
N ARG A 31 -17.32 -16.25 18.97
CA ARG A 31 -16.36 -15.66 18.03
C ARG A 31 -16.61 -16.20 16.64
N VAL A 32 -17.00 -15.31 15.74
CA VAL A 32 -17.31 -15.62 14.34
C VAL A 32 -16.22 -15.05 13.45
N LEU A 33 -15.62 -15.88 12.60
CA LEU A 33 -14.72 -15.44 11.54
C LEU A 33 -15.47 -15.29 10.22
N ILE A 34 -15.40 -14.12 9.61
CA ILE A 34 -15.81 -13.87 8.23
C ILE A 34 -14.55 -13.86 7.36
N VAL A 35 -14.44 -14.86 6.49
CA VAL A 35 -13.36 -14.95 5.49
C VAL A 35 -13.80 -14.23 4.23
N SER A 36 -13.00 -13.29 3.76
CA SER A 36 -13.23 -12.56 2.51
C SER A 36 -12.01 -12.63 1.61
N ASP A 37 -11.99 -13.56 0.66
CA ASP A 37 -10.86 -13.71 -0.26
C ASP A 37 -10.89 -12.65 -1.37
N THR A 38 -9.94 -11.71 -1.30
CA THR A 38 -9.81 -10.57 -2.23
C THR A 38 -8.80 -10.81 -3.35
N ARG A 39 -8.35 -12.05 -3.59
CA ARG A 39 -7.51 -12.38 -4.75
C ARG A 39 -8.26 -12.03 -6.05
N ALA A 40 -7.56 -11.45 -7.02
CA ALA A 40 -8.17 -10.98 -8.28
C ALA A 40 -8.95 -12.05 -9.06
N VAL A 41 -8.56 -13.32 -8.89
CA VAL A 41 -9.27 -14.50 -9.39
C VAL A 41 -9.49 -15.43 -8.19
N ASN A 42 -10.46 -15.08 -7.34
CA ASN A 42 -10.76 -15.80 -6.10
C ASN A 42 -11.53 -17.10 -6.34
N GLU A 43 -12.00 -17.34 -7.56
CA GLU A 43 -12.65 -18.59 -7.99
C GLU A 43 -11.63 -19.70 -8.28
N VAL A 44 -10.34 -19.35 -8.42
CA VAL A 44 -9.27 -20.29 -8.76
C VAL A 44 -8.53 -20.74 -7.51
N GLY A 45 -8.71 -22.02 -7.21
CA GLY A 45 -8.07 -22.70 -6.08
C GLY A 45 -8.67 -22.31 -4.73
N ALA A 46 -8.37 -23.12 -3.72
CA ALA A 46 -8.88 -22.94 -2.37
C ALA A 46 -8.47 -21.58 -1.78
N SER A 47 -9.38 -20.99 -0.99
CA SER A 47 -9.13 -19.76 -0.23
C SER A 47 -7.95 -19.94 0.72
N PHE A 48 -7.29 -18.85 1.13
CA PHE A 48 -6.23 -18.92 2.13
C PHE A 48 -6.70 -19.59 3.43
N ALA A 49 -7.97 -19.42 3.80
CA ALA A 49 -8.54 -20.01 5.02
C ALA A 49 -8.75 -21.53 4.91
N GLU A 50 -8.88 -22.07 3.69
CA GLU A 50 -9.07 -23.50 3.44
C GLU A 50 -7.73 -24.25 3.32
N GLN A 51 -6.61 -23.53 3.27
CA GLN A 51 -5.29 -24.14 3.23
C GLN A 51 -4.97 -24.87 4.56
N PRO A 52 -4.26 -26.01 4.54
CA PRO A 52 -3.89 -26.73 5.77
C PRO A 52 -3.17 -25.87 6.81
N ILE A 53 -2.36 -24.90 6.35
CA ILE A 53 -1.64 -23.94 7.19
C ILE A 53 -2.54 -22.98 7.99
N SER A 54 -3.82 -22.90 7.64
CA SER A 54 -4.80 -22.05 8.34
C SER A 54 -5.57 -22.83 9.40
N ALA A 55 -5.67 -24.15 9.30
CA ALA A 55 -6.45 -24.97 10.22
C ALA A 55 -6.10 -24.73 11.70
N PRO A 56 -4.81 -24.62 12.10
CA PRO A 56 -4.47 -24.31 13.48
C PRO A 56 -4.93 -22.92 13.91
N LEU A 57 -5.01 -21.94 13.01
CA LEU A 57 -5.42 -20.56 13.32
C LEU A 57 -6.95 -20.40 13.44
N LEU A 58 -7.72 -21.36 12.93
CA LEU A 58 -9.18 -21.31 12.93
C LEU A 58 -9.80 -21.84 14.23
N ASP A 59 -9.05 -22.57 15.05
CA ASP A 59 -9.54 -23.23 16.26
C ASP A 59 -9.97 -22.28 17.40
N VAL A 60 -9.61 -20.99 17.29
CA VAL A 60 -10.03 -19.94 18.23
C VAL A 60 -11.42 -19.38 17.95
N PHE A 61 -12.04 -19.76 16.84
CA PHE A 61 -13.36 -19.31 16.41
C PHE A 61 -14.39 -20.42 16.53
N ASP A 62 -15.59 -20.07 16.98
CA ASP A 62 -16.71 -21.01 17.10
C ASP A 62 -17.33 -21.30 15.73
N ARG A 63 -17.22 -20.35 14.79
CA ARG A 63 -17.82 -20.45 13.46
C ARG A 63 -17.06 -19.65 12.42
N VAL A 64 -16.98 -20.20 11.21
CA VAL A 64 -16.39 -19.55 10.03
C VAL A 64 -17.47 -19.35 8.97
N ILE A 65 -17.53 -18.15 8.40
CA ILE A 65 -18.45 -17.73 7.34
C ILE A 65 -17.62 -17.38 6.11
N ASP A 66 -17.88 -18.04 4.99
CA ASP A 66 -17.34 -17.65 3.69
C ASP A 66 -18.16 -16.51 3.09
N TYR A 67 -17.64 -15.28 3.16
CA TYR A 67 -18.30 -14.10 2.62
C TYR A 67 -18.46 -14.16 1.11
N ASN A 68 -17.50 -14.76 0.40
CA ASN A 68 -17.48 -14.78 -1.07
C ASN A 68 -18.69 -15.54 -1.62
N SER A 69 -19.06 -16.66 -0.99
CA SER A 69 -20.27 -17.42 -1.33
C SER A 69 -21.57 -16.62 -1.17
N TRP A 70 -21.64 -15.70 -0.19
CA TRP A 70 -22.84 -14.89 0.06
C TRP A 70 -23.05 -13.77 -0.97
N ILE A 71 -21.96 -13.24 -1.53
CA ILE A 71 -22.02 -12.14 -2.50
C ILE A 71 -21.86 -12.61 -3.95
N TRP A 72 -21.65 -13.91 -4.18
CA TRP A 72 -21.50 -14.49 -5.52
C TRP A 72 -22.63 -14.03 -6.48
N PRO A 73 -22.31 -13.61 -7.72
CA PRO A 73 -21.02 -13.64 -8.40
C PRO A 73 -20.16 -12.36 -8.26
N GLN A 74 -20.40 -11.55 -7.23
CA GLN A 74 -19.70 -10.29 -7.03
C GLN A 74 -18.35 -10.51 -6.34
N HIS A 75 -17.35 -9.71 -6.72
CA HIS A 75 -16.04 -9.74 -6.07
C HIS A 75 -16.05 -8.91 -4.77
N PRO A 76 -15.50 -9.40 -3.64
CA PRO A 76 -15.60 -8.71 -2.35
C PRO A 76 -14.95 -7.32 -2.32
N SER A 77 -13.89 -7.08 -3.09
CA SER A 77 -13.29 -5.74 -3.21
C SER A 77 -14.14 -4.75 -4.02
N GLN A 78 -15.11 -5.23 -4.80
CA GLN A 78 -15.94 -4.39 -5.68
C GLN A 78 -17.38 -4.24 -5.14
N TRP A 79 -17.87 -5.23 -4.41
CA TRP A 79 -19.23 -5.23 -3.90
C TRP A 79 -19.40 -4.29 -2.71
N SER A 80 -20.46 -3.48 -2.75
CA SER A 80 -20.92 -2.68 -1.62
C SER A 80 -22.42 -2.41 -1.77
N PRO A 81 -23.23 -2.51 -0.71
CA PRO A 81 -24.67 -2.25 -0.79
C PRO A 81 -24.95 -0.78 -1.08
N LEU A 82 -25.90 -0.51 -1.98
CA LEU A 82 -26.38 0.86 -2.20
C LEU A 82 -27.02 1.40 -0.91
N VAL A 83 -26.95 2.73 -0.72
CA VAL A 83 -27.43 3.37 0.53
C VAL A 83 -28.88 3.01 0.87
N ASN A 84 -29.76 2.96 -0.12
CA ASN A 84 -31.16 2.57 0.05
C ASN A 84 -31.39 1.07 0.26
N GLU A 85 -30.41 0.23 -0.07
CA GLU A 85 -30.45 -1.23 0.10
C GLU A 85 -29.78 -1.69 1.41
N GLN A 86 -28.97 -0.83 2.04
CA GLN A 86 -28.24 -1.15 3.27
C GLN A 86 -29.12 -1.76 4.38
N PRO A 87 -30.31 -1.21 4.72
CA PRO A 87 -31.15 -1.81 5.76
C PRO A 87 -31.65 -3.22 5.42
N MET A 88 -31.92 -3.46 4.13
CA MET A 88 -32.35 -4.78 3.64
C MET A 88 -31.21 -5.78 3.74
N TRP A 89 -30.02 -5.41 3.23
CA TRP A 89 -28.82 -6.26 3.30
C TRP A 89 -28.39 -6.56 4.73
N SER A 90 -28.39 -5.53 5.60
CA SER A 90 -28.14 -5.68 7.03
C SER A 90 -29.07 -6.73 7.64
N LYS A 91 -30.38 -6.57 7.49
CA LYS A 91 -31.37 -7.50 8.05
C LYS A 91 -31.24 -8.92 7.47
N ALA A 92 -31.01 -9.05 6.17
CA ALA A 92 -30.90 -10.34 5.50
C ALA A 92 -29.66 -11.11 5.95
N LEU A 93 -28.48 -10.47 5.88
CA LEU A 93 -27.21 -11.11 6.21
C LEU A 93 -27.08 -11.36 7.71
N LEU A 94 -27.46 -10.40 8.57
CA LEU A 94 -27.41 -10.61 10.01
C LEU A 94 -28.35 -11.72 10.46
N ARG A 95 -29.54 -11.88 9.85
CA ARG A 95 -30.41 -13.03 10.15
C ARG A 95 -29.81 -14.34 9.67
N ALA A 96 -29.29 -14.35 8.44
CA ALA A 96 -28.69 -15.55 7.87
C ALA A 96 -27.44 -16.00 8.64
N TRP A 97 -26.72 -15.07 9.23
CA TRP A 97 -25.53 -15.33 10.04
C TRP A 97 -25.84 -15.50 11.53
N ASP A 98 -27.11 -15.45 11.96
CA ASP A 98 -27.50 -15.51 13.38
C ASP A 98 -26.85 -14.41 14.24
N LEU A 99 -26.89 -13.17 13.74
CA LEU A 99 -26.29 -11.96 14.33
C LEU A 99 -27.29 -10.79 14.48
N ALA A 100 -28.56 -10.95 14.10
CA ALA A 100 -29.53 -9.85 14.01
C ALA A 100 -29.93 -9.21 15.35
N ASP A 101 -29.94 -9.99 16.45
CA ASP A 101 -30.46 -9.56 17.75
C ASP A 101 -29.38 -9.58 18.86
N CYS A 102 -28.11 -9.43 18.47
CA CYS A 102 -26.98 -9.48 19.39
C CYS A 102 -26.14 -8.20 19.36
N HIS A 103 -25.51 -7.87 20.49
CA HIS A 103 -24.48 -6.84 20.51
C HIS A 103 -23.19 -7.39 19.89
N VAL A 104 -22.74 -6.76 18.80
CA VAL A 104 -21.58 -7.19 18.01
C VAL A 104 -20.41 -6.23 18.20
N GLN A 105 -19.24 -6.80 18.48
CA GLN A 105 -17.95 -6.16 18.24
C GLN A 105 -17.40 -6.63 16.90
N LEU A 106 -17.17 -5.70 15.97
CA LEU A 106 -16.70 -5.97 14.61
C LEU A 106 -15.22 -5.60 14.49
N PHE A 107 -14.38 -6.58 14.18
CA PHE A 107 -12.94 -6.43 13.96
C PHE A 107 -12.65 -6.47 12.45
N ILE A 108 -12.16 -5.36 11.89
CA ILE A 108 -11.97 -5.19 10.43
C ILE A 108 -10.62 -4.53 10.10
N GLU A 109 -10.02 -4.89 8.98
CA GLU A 109 -8.65 -4.47 8.62
C GLU A 109 -8.49 -2.94 8.46
N SER A 110 -9.26 -2.36 7.54
CA SER A 110 -9.26 -0.92 7.31
C SER A 110 -10.62 -0.49 6.85
N VAL A 111 -11.26 0.39 7.60
CA VAL A 111 -12.60 0.93 7.35
C VAL A 111 -12.76 1.71 6.03
N GLN A 112 -11.69 1.81 5.22
CA GLN A 112 -11.57 2.71 4.08
C GLN A 112 -11.79 2.03 2.73
N GLY A 113 -11.82 0.69 2.69
CA GLY A 113 -12.02 -0.08 1.47
C GLY A 113 -12.90 -1.31 1.71
N ASN A 114 -13.40 -1.89 0.62
CA ASN A 114 -14.13 -3.16 0.70
C ASN A 114 -13.15 -4.32 0.95
N PRO A 115 -13.57 -5.36 1.71
CA PRO A 115 -14.92 -5.63 2.20
C PRO A 115 -15.31 -4.86 3.49
N ALA A 116 -14.33 -4.31 4.21
CA ALA A 116 -14.54 -3.70 5.52
C ALA A 116 -15.55 -2.55 5.51
N GLN A 117 -15.55 -1.71 4.47
CA GLN A 117 -16.55 -0.64 4.32
C GLN A 117 -17.97 -1.20 4.15
N ALA A 118 -18.16 -2.16 3.23
CA ALA A 118 -19.46 -2.80 3.01
C ALA A 118 -19.97 -3.48 4.30
N LEU A 119 -19.10 -4.20 5.01
CA LEU A 119 -19.45 -4.86 6.27
C LEU A 119 -19.75 -3.86 7.39
N SER A 120 -19.04 -2.73 7.46
CA SER A 120 -19.35 -1.64 8.41
C SER A 120 -20.76 -1.06 8.20
N CYS A 121 -21.26 -1.07 6.96
CA CYS A 121 -22.63 -0.67 6.62
C CYS A 121 -23.67 -1.76 6.92
N ILE A 122 -23.30 -3.04 6.85
CA ILE A 122 -24.18 -4.18 7.21
C ILE A 122 -24.35 -4.25 8.72
N PHE A 123 -23.25 -4.15 9.46
CA PHE A 123 -23.23 -4.11 10.91
C PHE A 123 -23.44 -2.67 11.38
N THR A 124 -24.65 -2.11 11.28
CA THR A 124 -24.91 -0.68 11.51
C THR A 124 -24.59 -0.20 12.93
N ASP A 125 -24.81 -1.06 13.92
CA ASP A 125 -24.75 -0.71 15.35
C ASP A 125 -23.58 -1.40 16.08
N ALA A 126 -22.68 -2.06 15.34
CA ALA A 126 -21.55 -2.75 15.94
C ALA A 126 -20.48 -1.77 16.45
N GLU A 127 -19.90 -2.08 17.60
CA GLU A 127 -18.63 -1.50 18.04
C GLU A 127 -17.53 -1.92 17.05
N ILE A 128 -16.62 -1.03 16.67
CA ILE A 128 -15.60 -1.31 15.64
C ILE A 128 -14.21 -1.27 16.23
N PHE A 129 -13.50 -2.38 16.05
CA PHE A 129 -12.06 -2.46 16.21
C PHE A 129 -11.42 -2.58 14.83
N VAL A 130 -10.35 -1.81 14.61
CA VAL A 130 -9.56 -1.89 13.39
C VAL A 130 -8.36 -2.81 13.65
N HIS A 131 -8.03 -3.71 12.73
CA HIS A 131 -6.84 -4.56 12.85
C HIS A 131 -5.87 -4.35 11.69
N SER A 132 -4.58 -4.40 11.96
CA SER A 132 -3.52 -4.14 10.99
C SER A 132 -3.17 -5.35 10.13
N ASP A 133 -2.86 -5.11 8.86
CA ASP A 133 -2.26 -6.08 7.94
C ASP A 133 -0.74 -5.90 7.72
N GLY A 134 -0.08 -4.99 8.44
CA GLY A 134 1.37 -4.79 8.35
C GLY A 134 1.85 -3.34 8.44
N LEU A 135 2.91 -3.03 7.66
CA LEU A 135 3.65 -1.76 7.75
C LEU A 135 2.83 -0.50 7.47
N MET A 136 1.68 -0.64 6.83
CA MET A 136 0.80 0.47 6.49
C MET A 136 0.17 1.11 7.73
N THR A 137 0.11 0.39 8.85
CA THR A 137 -0.43 0.88 10.13
C THR A 137 0.43 1.96 10.77
N TYR A 138 1.73 2.00 10.44
CA TYR A 138 2.60 3.10 10.85
C TYR A 138 2.32 4.41 10.10
N GLY A 139 1.50 4.36 9.05
CA GLY A 139 1.09 5.52 8.28
C GLY A 139 -0.19 6.18 8.78
N PRO A 140 -0.54 7.35 8.22
CA PRO A 140 -1.76 8.06 8.58
C PRO A 140 -3.01 7.34 8.04
N THR A 141 -4.16 7.64 8.64
CA THR A 141 -5.48 7.30 8.09
C THR A 141 -5.60 7.80 6.63
N ARG A 142 -6.00 6.91 5.71
CA ARG A 142 -5.88 7.13 4.25
C ARG A 142 -6.98 8.03 3.67
N SER A 143 -8.13 8.10 4.32
CA SER A 143 -9.28 8.93 3.94
C SER A 143 -9.95 9.54 5.17
N ASN A 144 -10.78 10.57 4.99
CA ASN A 144 -11.59 11.08 6.09
C ASN A 144 -12.71 10.08 6.37
N LEU A 145 -12.87 9.70 7.63
CA LEU A 145 -13.91 8.76 8.03
C LEU A 145 -15.25 9.50 8.21
N PRO A 146 -16.37 8.94 7.71
CA PRO A 146 -17.69 9.52 7.91
C PRO A 146 -18.06 9.52 9.40
N PRO A 147 -18.87 10.49 9.87
CA PRO A 147 -19.26 10.60 11.28
C PRO A 147 -19.80 9.33 11.93
N GLN A 148 -20.63 8.61 11.18
CA GLN A 148 -21.26 7.38 11.62
C GLN A 148 -20.25 6.28 11.92
N LEU A 149 -19.09 6.30 11.24
CA LEU A 149 -18.06 5.29 11.40
C LEU A 149 -17.10 5.64 12.53
N TRP A 150 -16.64 6.89 12.62
CA TRP A 150 -15.67 7.25 13.65
C TRP A 150 -16.26 7.19 15.07
N GLN A 151 -17.57 7.46 15.24
CA GLN A 151 -18.24 7.36 16.54
C GLN A 151 -18.32 5.93 17.08
N ARG A 152 -18.11 4.93 16.21
CA ARG A 152 -18.16 3.51 16.54
C ARG A 152 -16.77 2.89 16.72
N LEU A 153 -15.70 3.64 16.46
CA LEU A 153 -14.34 3.17 16.64
C LEU A 153 -14.01 3.07 18.12
N SER A 154 -13.52 1.90 18.54
CA SER A 154 -13.11 1.62 19.90
C SER A 154 -11.64 1.26 20.04
N GLY A 155 -11.02 0.69 19.02
CA GLY A 155 -9.61 0.33 19.13
C GLY A 155 -8.90 -0.02 17.83
N LEU A 156 -7.58 -0.16 17.94
CA LEU A 156 -6.66 -0.57 16.89
C LEU A 156 -5.81 -1.74 17.42
N ILE A 157 -5.90 -2.89 16.78
CA ILE A 157 -4.98 -4.02 16.95
C ILE A 157 -3.88 -3.91 15.90
N TYR A 158 -2.61 -3.99 16.31
CA TYR A 158 -1.50 -3.92 15.39
C TYR A 158 -0.32 -4.81 15.79
N MET A 159 0.45 -5.24 14.80
CA MET A 159 1.70 -5.97 15.03
C MET A 159 2.83 -4.97 15.31
N ASP A 160 3.53 -5.10 16.44
CA ASP A 160 4.68 -4.24 16.78
C ASP A 160 5.95 -4.65 16.01
N LEU A 161 5.93 -4.42 14.70
CA LEU A 161 6.99 -4.82 13.78
C LEU A 161 8.19 -3.87 13.75
N VAL A 162 8.01 -2.60 14.09
CA VAL A 162 9.00 -1.53 13.91
C VAL A 162 9.40 -0.95 15.26
N PRO A 163 10.59 -1.31 15.80
CA PRO A 163 11.02 -0.90 17.12
C PRO A 163 11.05 0.63 17.29
N GLY A 164 10.45 1.13 18.37
CA GLY A 164 10.48 2.55 18.71
C GLY A 164 9.65 3.44 17.80
N VAL A 165 8.67 2.87 17.08
CA VAL A 165 7.73 3.62 16.25
C VAL A 165 6.30 3.29 16.69
N ASP A 166 5.60 4.28 17.20
CA ASP A 166 4.17 4.23 17.43
C ASP A 166 3.41 4.35 16.10
N PRO A 167 2.39 3.51 15.86
CA PRO A 167 1.56 3.65 14.67
C PRO A 167 0.85 5.00 14.59
N LEU A 168 0.61 5.49 13.37
CA LEU A 168 -0.16 6.73 13.15
C LEU A 168 -1.59 6.49 12.66
N LEU A 169 -1.93 5.25 12.31
CA LEU A 169 -3.29 4.88 11.90
C LEU A 169 -4.25 5.20 13.05
N LEU A 170 -5.30 5.98 12.74
CA LEU A 170 -6.32 6.45 13.67
C LEU A 170 -5.82 7.31 14.84
N SER A 171 -4.58 7.81 14.78
CA SER A 171 -4.01 8.67 15.84
C SER A 171 -4.74 10.01 16.01
N GLU A 172 -5.55 10.43 15.04
CA GLU A 172 -6.40 11.61 15.14
C GLU A 172 -7.61 11.44 16.07
N PHE A 173 -7.94 10.21 16.47
CA PHE A 173 -9.04 9.90 17.38
C PHE A 173 -8.50 9.58 18.77
N ALA A 174 -8.81 10.45 19.74
CA ALA A 174 -8.45 10.23 21.13
C ALA A 174 -9.35 9.14 21.76
N GLY A 175 -8.79 8.37 22.70
CA GLY A 175 -9.55 7.38 23.47
C GLY A 175 -9.72 6.01 22.79
N LEU A 176 -9.06 5.76 21.67
CA LEU A 176 -9.00 4.43 21.08
C LEU A 176 -8.03 3.54 21.86
N ASP A 177 -8.45 2.32 22.16
CA ASP A 177 -7.59 1.29 22.73
C ASP A 177 -6.58 0.82 21.68
N ARG A 178 -5.29 1.00 21.96
CA ARG A 178 -4.20 0.58 21.06
C ARG A 178 -3.60 -0.72 21.57
N ILE A 179 -3.94 -1.82 20.90
CA ILE A 179 -3.59 -3.18 21.29
C ILE A 179 -2.41 -3.63 20.43
N ALA A 180 -1.21 -3.61 21.02
CA ALA A 180 -0.01 -4.09 20.36
C ALA A 180 0.11 -5.62 20.51
N LEU A 181 0.42 -6.30 19.40
CA LEU A 181 0.88 -7.68 19.39
C LEU A 181 2.39 -7.69 19.38
N GLU A 182 2.97 -8.27 20.43
CA GLU A 182 4.41 -8.33 20.60
C GLU A 182 5.02 -9.32 19.60
N PRO A 183 6.24 -9.04 19.09
CA PRO A 183 6.95 -9.97 18.20
C PRO A 183 7.05 -11.40 18.74
N ALA A 184 7.23 -11.56 20.04
CA ALA A 184 7.34 -12.88 20.66
C ALA A 184 6.01 -13.67 20.59
N GLU A 185 4.87 -13.00 20.70
CA GLU A 185 3.54 -13.61 20.60
C GLU A 185 3.28 -14.09 19.17
N LEU A 186 3.56 -13.22 18.19
CA LEU A 186 3.44 -13.57 16.77
C LEU A 186 4.36 -14.73 16.39
N ARG A 187 5.61 -14.71 16.85
CA ARG A 187 6.57 -15.79 16.63
C ARG A 187 6.04 -17.12 17.17
N THR A 188 5.56 -17.13 18.41
CA THR A 188 5.02 -18.33 19.06
C THR A 188 3.85 -18.92 18.25
N GLU A 189 2.99 -18.06 17.72
CA GLU A 189 1.86 -18.51 16.90
C GLU A 189 2.32 -19.09 15.55
N VAL A 190 3.33 -18.50 14.91
CA VAL A 190 3.92 -19.08 13.68
C VAL A 190 4.58 -20.44 13.96
N GLU A 191 5.31 -20.58 15.08
CA GLU A 191 5.90 -21.84 15.53
C GLU A 191 4.83 -22.92 15.77
N ARG A 192 3.68 -22.53 16.36
CA ARG A 192 2.53 -23.43 16.55
C ARG A 192 1.96 -23.92 15.23
N VAL A 193 1.78 -23.03 14.25
CA VAL A 193 1.33 -23.42 12.90
C VAL A 193 2.33 -24.36 12.24
N ALA A 194 3.62 -24.05 12.32
CA ALA A 194 4.68 -24.87 11.73
C ALA A 194 4.69 -26.30 12.30
N ALA A 195 4.44 -26.45 13.60
CA ALA A 195 4.37 -27.76 14.25
C ALA A 195 3.15 -28.61 13.80
N ALA A 196 2.11 -27.99 13.25
CA ALA A 196 0.86 -28.64 12.87
C ALA A 196 0.73 -28.93 11.37
N VAL A 197 1.69 -28.50 10.54
CA VAL A 197 1.65 -28.63 9.09
C VAL A 197 2.81 -29.50 8.63
N ASP A 198 2.55 -30.40 7.70
CA ASP A 198 3.62 -31.17 7.05
C ASP A 198 4.41 -30.27 6.09
N THR A 199 5.65 -29.97 6.48
CA THR A 199 6.61 -29.22 5.68
C THR A 199 7.77 -30.09 5.19
N SER A 200 7.63 -31.41 5.24
CA SER A 200 8.72 -32.37 4.90
C SER A 200 9.16 -32.30 3.44
N GLU A 201 8.30 -31.82 2.54
CA GLU A 201 8.63 -31.60 1.13
C GLU A 201 9.54 -30.39 0.90
N LEU A 202 9.64 -29.47 1.88
CA LEU A 202 10.48 -28.29 1.78
C LEU A 202 11.96 -28.64 1.99
N ARG A 203 12.79 -28.22 1.03
CA ARG A 203 14.24 -28.45 1.08
C ARG A 203 14.93 -27.25 1.71
N VAL A 204 15.60 -27.49 2.83
CA VAL A 204 16.47 -26.50 3.49
C VAL A 204 17.85 -26.52 2.85
N HIS A 205 18.34 -25.35 2.47
CA HIS A 205 19.63 -25.15 1.84
C HIS A 205 20.52 -24.26 2.72
N GLN A 206 21.79 -24.64 2.86
CA GLN A 206 22.79 -23.79 3.52
C GLN A 206 23.15 -22.60 2.63
N ASP A 207 23.57 -21.50 3.24
CA ASP A 207 23.98 -20.26 2.57
C ASP A 207 22.88 -19.71 1.64
N ALA A 208 21.61 -19.83 2.05
CA ALA A 208 20.47 -19.45 1.24
C ALA A 208 20.02 -18.01 1.50
N CYS A 209 19.65 -17.30 0.45
CA CYS A 209 18.99 -15.99 0.52
C CYS A 209 17.53 -16.15 0.12
N MET A 210 16.60 -15.53 0.85
CA MET A 210 15.20 -15.43 0.43
C MET A 210 14.95 -14.09 -0.27
N ILE A 211 14.41 -14.10 -1.47
CA ILE A 211 13.93 -12.92 -2.19
C ILE A 211 12.41 -12.92 -2.12
N VAL A 212 11.84 -11.89 -1.49
CA VAL A 212 10.39 -11.72 -1.36
C VAL A 212 9.90 -10.73 -2.40
N GLY A 213 9.08 -11.23 -3.30
CA GLY A 213 8.48 -10.46 -4.37
C GLY A 213 7.50 -9.41 -3.88
N GLN A 214 7.40 -8.34 -4.66
CA GLN A 214 6.41 -7.27 -4.52
C GLN A 214 5.59 -7.16 -5.81
N TYR A 215 4.61 -6.26 -5.80
CA TYR A 215 3.67 -6.02 -6.89
C TYR A 215 3.94 -4.67 -7.58
N LEU A 216 5.22 -4.32 -7.77
CA LEU A 216 5.61 -2.94 -8.13
C LEU A 216 5.09 -2.55 -9.53
N ALA A 217 5.07 -3.50 -10.47
CA ALA A 217 4.46 -3.29 -11.78
C ALA A 217 2.93 -3.22 -11.73
N ASP A 218 2.29 -4.06 -10.91
CA ASP A 218 0.83 -4.12 -10.82
C ASP A 218 0.23 -2.86 -10.19
N VAL A 219 0.93 -2.22 -9.24
CA VAL A 219 0.55 -0.89 -8.74
C VAL A 219 1.05 0.27 -9.61
N SER A 220 1.50 -0.02 -10.84
CA SER A 220 2.00 0.98 -11.80
C SER A 220 3.10 1.86 -11.21
N LEU A 221 3.92 1.32 -10.29
CA LEU A 221 5.07 2.03 -9.77
C LEU A 221 6.23 1.87 -10.73
N PHE A 222 6.48 0.63 -11.16
CA PHE A 222 7.57 0.25 -12.05
C PHE A 222 7.00 -0.30 -13.36
N THR A 223 7.79 -0.28 -14.43
CA THR A 223 7.54 -1.15 -15.58
C THR A 223 7.98 -2.58 -15.24
N LEU A 224 7.52 -3.55 -16.04
CA LEU A 224 7.93 -4.94 -15.90
C LEU A 224 9.46 -5.10 -16.03
N GLU A 225 10.09 -4.32 -16.91
CA GLU A 225 11.53 -4.31 -17.10
C GLU A 225 12.27 -3.76 -15.87
N GLN A 226 11.78 -2.67 -15.29
CA GLN A 226 12.34 -2.08 -14.07
C GLN A 226 12.24 -3.05 -12.88
N GLU A 227 11.10 -3.73 -12.74
CA GLU A 227 10.91 -4.73 -11.69
C GLU A 227 11.82 -5.95 -11.91
N THR A 228 11.98 -6.40 -13.16
CA THR A 228 12.91 -7.49 -13.49
C THR A 228 14.36 -7.11 -13.18
N GLU A 229 14.77 -5.88 -13.51
CA GLU A 229 16.11 -5.38 -13.20
C GLU A 229 16.35 -5.29 -11.69
N LEU A 230 15.34 -4.87 -10.92
CA LEU A 230 15.42 -4.86 -9.46
C LEU A 230 15.65 -6.27 -8.88
N TYR A 231 14.93 -7.28 -9.37
CA TYR A 231 15.17 -8.67 -8.95
C TYR A 231 16.58 -9.16 -9.34
N MET A 232 17.10 -8.74 -10.50
CA MET A 232 18.47 -9.08 -10.89
C MET A 232 19.50 -8.47 -9.94
N GLN A 233 19.31 -7.23 -9.50
CA GLN A 233 20.16 -6.60 -8.49
C GLN A 233 20.16 -7.37 -7.16
N MET A 234 18.98 -7.86 -6.73
CA MET A 234 18.88 -8.70 -5.53
C MET A 234 19.64 -10.03 -5.68
N ILE A 235 19.52 -10.68 -6.85
CA ILE A 235 20.25 -11.93 -7.15
C ILE A 235 21.76 -11.69 -7.18
N ASP A 236 22.21 -10.64 -7.85
CA ASP A 236 23.63 -10.28 -7.92
C ASP A 236 24.20 -9.93 -6.53
N GLN A 237 23.42 -9.23 -5.70
CA GLN A 237 23.80 -8.97 -4.32
C GLN A 237 23.83 -10.25 -3.48
N ALA A 238 22.93 -11.20 -3.72
CA ALA A 238 22.95 -12.48 -3.01
C ALA A 238 24.23 -13.26 -3.33
N ILE A 239 24.59 -13.33 -4.61
CA ILE A 239 25.83 -13.96 -5.09
C ILE A 239 27.06 -13.28 -4.48
N SER A 240 27.13 -11.95 -4.52
CA SER A 240 28.28 -11.20 -3.98
C SER A 240 28.45 -11.34 -2.47
N SER A 241 27.34 -11.63 -1.76
CA SER A 241 27.32 -11.89 -0.32
C SER A 241 27.65 -13.35 0.02
N GLY A 242 27.97 -14.19 -0.98
CA GLY A 242 28.40 -15.58 -0.79
C GLY A 242 27.28 -16.62 -0.78
N HIS A 243 26.03 -16.22 -1.07
CA HIS A 243 24.91 -17.16 -1.08
C HIS A 243 25.00 -18.12 -2.28
N ARG A 244 24.70 -19.40 -2.03
CA ARG A 244 24.76 -20.49 -3.03
C ARG A 244 23.37 -20.97 -3.47
N HIS A 245 22.35 -20.53 -2.75
CA HIS A 245 20.96 -20.86 -3.02
C HIS A 245 20.07 -19.62 -2.87
N ILE A 246 19.04 -19.52 -3.71
CA ILE A 246 18.02 -18.47 -3.63
C ILE A 246 16.63 -19.11 -3.54
N TYR A 247 15.89 -18.73 -2.51
CA TYR A 247 14.46 -18.97 -2.41
C TYR A 247 13.72 -17.74 -2.96
N LEU A 248 12.97 -17.89 -4.04
CA LEU A 248 12.06 -16.83 -4.50
C LEU A 248 10.67 -17.08 -3.92
N LYS A 249 10.18 -16.16 -3.09
CA LYS A 249 8.75 -16.07 -2.76
C LYS A 249 8.08 -15.06 -3.69
N PRO A 250 7.40 -15.49 -4.78
CA PRO A 250 6.77 -14.55 -5.69
C PRO A 250 5.58 -13.84 -5.03
N HIS A 251 5.28 -12.65 -5.52
CA HIS A 251 4.01 -12.00 -5.21
C HIS A 251 2.86 -12.83 -5.81
N PRO A 252 1.68 -12.94 -5.15
CA PRO A 252 0.54 -13.71 -5.68
C PRO A 252 0.13 -13.35 -7.12
N SER A 253 0.34 -12.09 -7.52
CA SER A 253 0.03 -11.59 -8.86
C SER A 253 1.18 -11.77 -9.88
N ALA A 254 2.37 -12.21 -9.46
CA ALA A 254 3.54 -12.30 -10.33
C ALA A 254 3.41 -13.44 -11.35
N SER A 255 3.66 -13.15 -12.63
CA SER A 255 3.51 -14.13 -13.71
C SER A 255 4.58 -15.24 -13.65
N GLN A 256 4.20 -16.44 -14.08
CA GLN A 256 5.09 -17.61 -14.12
C GLN A 256 6.30 -17.42 -15.05
N SER A 257 6.15 -16.60 -16.10
CA SER A 257 7.22 -16.30 -17.05
C SER A 257 8.36 -15.50 -16.41
N ILE A 258 8.06 -14.52 -15.55
CA ILE A 258 9.06 -13.76 -14.79
C ILE A 258 9.83 -14.70 -13.87
N GLN A 259 9.12 -15.55 -13.15
CA GLN A 259 9.74 -16.52 -12.23
C GLN A 259 10.72 -17.45 -12.97
N SER A 260 10.31 -17.92 -14.15
CA SER A 260 11.13 -18.80 -14.98
C SER A 260 12.37 -18.08 -15.52
N ALA A 261 12.23 -16.81 -15.90
CA ALA A 261 13.35 -15.98 -16.35
C ALA A 261 14.37 -15.71 -15.23
N LEU A 262 13.90 -15.41 -14.01
CA LEU A 262 14.77 -15.23 -12.85
C LEU A 262 15.51 -16.52 -12.49
N GLN A 263 14.80 -17.66 -12.48
CA GLN A 263 15.41 -18.96 -12.23
C GLN A 263 16.50 -19.30 -13.25
N HIS A 264 16.24 -19.07 -14.54
CA HIS A 264 17.22 -19.33 -15.60
C HIS A 264 18.48 -18.46 -15.43
N ARG A 265 18.31 -17.17 -15.12
CA ARG A 265 19.43 -16.24 -14.93
C ARG A 265 20.27 -16.55 -13.68
N ALA A 266 19.63 -16.92 -12.57
CA ALA A 266 20.33 -17.35 -11.35
C ALA A 266 21.21 -18.59 -11.62
N ARG A 267 20.68 -19.57 -12.36
CA ARG A 267 21.43 -20.79 -12.75
C ARG A 267 22.64 -20.50 -13.63
N LEU A 268 22.53 -19.56 -14.59
CA LEU A 268 23.66 -19.13 -15.42
C LEU A 268 24.81 -18.51 -14.60
N ARG A 269 24.51 -18.01 -13.40
CA ARG A 269 25.48 -17.44 -12.46
C ARG A 269 25.97 -18.44 -11.41
N GLY A 270 25.63 -19.72 -11.56
CA GLY A 270 26.08 -20.80 -10.69
C GLY A 270 25.34 -20.92 -9.36
N VAL A 271 24.19 -20.25 -9.20
CA VAL A 271 23.37 -20.30 -7.98
C VAL A 271 22.13 -21.15 -8.19
N SER A 272 21.87 -22.03 -7.23
CA SER A 272 20.67 -22.87 -7.19
C SER A 272 19.45 -22.03 -6.78
N PHE A 273 18.27 -22.40 -7.25
CA PHE A 273 17.09 -21.53 -7.19
C PHE A 273 15.80 -22.34 -7.10
N ASP A 274 15.06 -22.13 -6.00
CA ASP A 274 13.76 -22.73 -5.74
C ASP A 274 12.69 -21.66 -5.54
N VAL A 275 11.48 -21.94 -6.04
CA VAL A 275 10.31 -21.09 -5.84
C VAL A 275 9.56 -21.61 -4.62
N VAL A 276 9.39 -20.76 -3.61
CA VAL A 276 8.62 -21.09 -2.41
C VAL A 276 7.15 -21.28 -2.80
N PRO A 277 6.49 -22.39 -2.40
CA PRO A 277 5.11 -22.65 -2.77
C PRO A 277 4.18 -21.49 -2.43
N ALA A 278 3.21 -21.22 -3.30
CA ALA A 278 2.33 -20.05 -3.18
C ALA A 278 1.52 -20.04 -1.88
N TYR A 279 1.15 -21.22 -1.37
CA TYR A 279 0.38 -21.36 -0.13
C TYR A 279 1.19 -20.98 1.11
N LEU A 280 2.53 -21.06 1.09
CA LEU A 280 3.37 -20.77 2.26
C LEU A 280 3.54 -19.25 2.44
N PRO A 281 3.05 -18.66 3.55
CA PRO A 281 3.33 -17.25 3.87
C PRO A 281 4.82 -17.05 4.17
N VAL A 282 5.29 -15.80 4.09
CA VAL A 282 6.71 -15.48 4.29
C VAL A 282 7.17 -15.86 5.69
N GLU A 283 6.33 -15.65 6.70
CA GLU A 283 6.62 -15.94 8.10
C GLU A 283 6.90 -17.43 8.31
N LEU A 284 6.06 -18.30 7.75
CA LEU A 284 6.22 -19.75 7.85
C LEU A 284 7.41 -20.23 7.01
N ALA A 285 7.58 -19.68 5.81
CA ALA A 285 8.72 -19.99 4.95
C ALA A 285 10.05 -19.58 5.60
N ALA A 286 10.10 -18.43 6.26
CA ALA A 286 11.28 -17.93 6.96
C ALA A 286 11.64 -18.81 8.16
N LEU A 287 10.64 -19.26 8.94
CA LEU A 287 10.84 -20.17 10.06
C LEU A 287 11.34 -21.55 9.60
N VAL A 288 10.76 -22.11 8.54
CA VAL A 288 11.04 -23.49 8.10
C VAL A 288 12.31 -23.57 7.24
N LEU A 289 12.49 -22.65 6.30
CA LEU A 289 13.64 -22.65 5.37
C LEU A 289 14.89 -22.00 5.97
N THR A 290 14.74 -21.24 7.05
CA THR A 290 15.83 -20.59 7.81
C THR A 290 16.86 -19.88 6.92
N PRO A 291 16.45 -18.96 6.02
CA PRO A 291 17.39 -18.30 5.12
C PRO A 291 18.38 -17.44 5.91
N ASN A 292 19.62 -17.34 5.43
CA ASN A 292 20.68 -16.53 6.05
C ASN A 292 20.47 -15.02 5.84
N SER A 293 19.69 -14.63 4.83
CA SER A 293 19.34 -13.24 4.54
C SER A 293 18.00 -13.17 3.80
N ILE A 294 17.34 -12.01 3.88
CA ILE A 294 16.07 -11.75 3.19
C ILE A 294 16.06 -10.40 2.46
N TYR A 295 15.75 -10.42 1.17
CA TYR A 295 15.78 -9.25 0.28
C TYR A 295 14.39 -8.93 -0.26
N SER A 296 14.04 -7.65 -0.27
CA SER A 296 12.83 -7.15 -0.91
C SER A 296 12.94 -5.64 -1.16
N CYS A 297 11.88 -5.02 -1.67
CA CYS A 297 11.77 -3.56 -1.74
C CYS A 297 11.24 -3.00 -0.41
N PHE A 298 10.01 -3.38 -0.03
CA PHE A 298 9.36 -2.95 1.20
C PHE A 298 8.30 -3.95 1.71
N SER A 299 8.53 -5.24 1.52
CA SER A 299 7.56 -6.27 1.93
C SER A 299 7.36 -6.30 3.45
N THR A 300 6.10 -6.35 3.90
CA THR A 300 5.78 -6.68 5.30
C THR A 300 6.42 -8.02 5.70
N GLY A 301 6.43 -9.01 4.80
CA GLY A 301 7.05 -10.32 5.02
C GLY A 301 8.57 -10.24 5.28
N MET A 302 9.26 -9.28 4.66
CA MET A 302 10.68 -9.03 4.94
C MET A 302 10.87 -8.51 6.37
N VAL A 303 9.98 -7.62 6.82
CA VAL A 303 10.06 -7.05 8.17
C VAL A 303 9.65 -8.05 9.24
N THR A 304 8.65 -8.90 8.99
CA THR A 304 8.29 -9.98 9.92
C THR A 304 9.42 -10.99 10.02
N ALA A 305 10.04 -11.40 8.91
CA ALA A 305 11.21 -12.30 8.94
C ALA A 305 12.38 -11.74 9.76
N TRP A 306 12.68 -10.44 9.58
CA TRP A 306 13.70 -9.74 10.37
C TRP A 306 13.32 -9.62 11.86
N ARG A 307 12.09 -9.17 12.14
CA ARG A 307 11.65 -8.83 13.50
C ARG A 307 11.41 -10.08 14.36
N LEU A 308 10.81 -11.12 13.79
CA LEU A 308 10.40 -12.32 14.52
C LEU A 308 11.54 -13.32 14.64
N PHE A 309 12.33 -13.51 13.58
CA PHE A 309 13.35 -14.56 13.50
C PHE A 309 14.79 -14.05 13.48
N GLY A 310 15.00 -12.73 13.47
CA GLY A 310 16.34 -12.15 13.46
C GLY A 310 17.08 -12.32 12.13
N ILE A 311 16.37 -12.63 11.04
CA ILE A 311 16.98 -12.82 9.72
C ILE A 311 17.49 -11.48 9.18
N PRO A 312 18.79 -11.34 8.84
CA PRO A 312 19.32 -10.12 8.25
C PRO A 312 18.56 -9.71 6.99
N ALA A 313 18.04 -8.48 6.96
CA ALA A 313 17.26 -7.97 5.84
C ALA A 313 17.97 -6.84 5.08
N ARG A 314 17.75 -6.77 3.76
CA ARG A 314 18.26 -5.69 2.89
C ARG A 314 17.17 -5.22 1.93
N ALA A 315 16.98 -3.90 1.84
CA ALA A 315 16.01 -3.30 0.94
C ALA A 315 16.67 -2.79 -0.35
N PHE A 316 15.95 -2.91 -1.47
CA PHE A 316 16.42 -2.49 -2.79
C PHE A 316 15.36 -1.65 -3.50
N GLY A 317 15.77 -0.67 -4.31
CA GLY A 317 14.85 0.14 -5.14
C GLY A 317 13.90 1.05 -4.35
N THR A 318 14.10 1.21 -3.04
CA THR A 318 13.24 2.03 -2.16
C THR A 318 13.18 3.49 -2.59
N ARG A 319 14.33 4.06 -2.98
CA ARG A 319 14.43 5.46 -3.43
C ARG A 319 13.69 5.67 -4.75
N ASP A 320 13.88 4.78 -5.72
CA ASP A 320 13.21 4.84 -7.01
C ASP A 320 11.68 4.68 -6.83
N ALA A 321 11.24 3.72 -6.00
CA ALA A 321 9.84 3.54 -5.66
C ALA A 321 9.23 4.80 -5.00
N MET A 322 9.94 5.40 -4.04
CA MET A 322 9.53 6.67 -3.40
C MET A 322 9.37 7.81 -4.40
N GLU A 323 10.17 7.82 -5.46
CA GLU A 323 10.11 8.84 -6.49
C GLU A 323 8.89 8.71 -7.40
N GLU A 324 8.46 7.49 -7.68
CA GLU A 324 7.37 7.16 -8.59
C GLU A 324 5.97 7.30 -7.98
N PHE A 325 5.80 7.10 -6.67
CA PHE A 325 4.48 7.21 -6.03
C PHE A 325 3.72 8.50 -6.40
N ARG A 326 2.60 8.34 -7.10
CA ARG A 326 1.59 9.36 -7.36
C ARG A 326 0.22 8.80 -6.92
N PRO A 327 -0.57 9.54 -6.14
CA PRO A 327 -0.27 10.84 -5.52
C PRO A 327 0.84 10.73 -4.45
N PHE A 328 1.31 11.86 -3.89
CA PHE A 328 2.33 11.84 -2.82
C PHE A 328 1.82 11.04 -1.61
N GLU A 329 0.51 11.08 -1.40
CA GLU A 329 -0.28 10.43 -0.37
C GLU A 329 -0.43 8.91 -0.54
N ASN A 330 0.14 8.30 -1.58
CA ASN A 330 0.12 6.84 -1.73
C ASN A 330 0.64 6.18 -0.45
N SER A 331 -0.19 5.33 0.14
CA SER A 331 0.04 4.80 1.47
C SER A 331 1.28 3.91 1.57
N ASN A 332 1.71 3.28 0.46
CA ASN A 332 2.96 2.51 0.38
C ASN A 332 4.20 3.36 0.67
N ARG A 333 4.12 4.70 0.59
CA ARG A 333 5.22 5.60 0.95
C ARG A 333 5.74 5.37 2.37
N ILE A 334 4.89 4.97 3.32
CA ILE A 334 5.32 4.69 4.70
C ILE A 334 6.11 3.39 4.81
N PRO A 335 5.60 2.22 4.35
CA PRO A 335 6.40 1.00 4.26
C PRO A 335 7.76 1.21 3.58
N VAL A 336 7.80 1.96 2.46
CA VAL A 336 9.06 2.19 1.74
C VAL A 336 10.01 3.08 2.54
N THR A 337 9.50 4.11 3.23
CA THR A 337 10.32 4.97 4.09
C THR A 337 10.92 4.17 5.25
N ILE A 338 10.13 3.30 5.87
CA ILE A 338 10.58 2.44 6.98
C ILE A 338 11.65 1.46 6.48
N CYS A 339 11.42 0.78 5.35
CA CYS A 339 12.38 -0.18 4.81
C CYS A 339 13.65 0.49 4.30
N ASP A 340 13.55 1.68 3.69
CA ASP A 340 14.71 2.49 3.31
C ASP A 340 15.55 2.84 4.55
N TYR A 341 14.91 3.30 5.62
CA TYR A 341 15.59 3.66 6.85
C TYR A 341 16.26 2.45 7.52
N LEU A 342 15.58 1.31 7.62
CA LEU A 342 16.05 0.15 8.37
C LEU A 342 17.08 -0.70 7.60
N PHE A 343 16.87 -0.90 6.29
CA PHE A 343 17.54 -1.98 5.55
C PHE A 343 18.36 -1.50 4.35
N THR A 344 18.57 -0.20 4.21
CA THR A 344 19.57 0.34 3.26
C THR A 344 20.81 0.83 4.00
N ASP A 345 21.95 0.72 3.32
CA ASP A 345 23.23 1.19 3.85
C ASP A 345 23.15 2.72 4.07
N GLY A 346 23.34 3.16 5.32
CA GLY A 346 23.17 4.56 5.72
C GLY A 346 23.98 4.91 6.98
N THR A 347 24.22 6.20 7.18
CA THR A 347 25.08 6.77 8.23
C THR A 347 24.73 6.29 9.65
N SER A 348 25.73 6.25 10.54
CA SER A 348 25.58 5.84 11.94
C SER A 348 24.70 6.78 12.78
N ASP A 349 24.64 8.06 12.43
CA ASP A 349 23.74 9.05 13.04
C ASP A 349 22.47 9.19 12.19
N LYS A 350 21.44 8.42 12.55
CA LYS A 350 20.08 8.58 11.99
C LYS A 350 19.21 9.34 12.99
N GLU A 351 18.36 10.23 12.50
CA GLU A 351 17.27 10.79 13.32
C GLU A 351 16.36 9.66 13.81
N PRO A 352 15.67 9.82 14.96
CA PRO A 352 14.72 8.82 15.42
C PRO A 352 13.69 8.48 14.33
N LEU A 353 13.47 7.20 14.06
CA LEU A 353 12.59 6.75 12.98
C LEU A 353 11.17 7.32 13.13
N GLN A 354 10.67 7.48 14.37
CA GLN A 354 9.40 8.13 14.64
C GLN A 354 9.31 9.54 14.03
N GLU A 355 10.37 10.36 14.12
CA GLU A 355 10.36 11.72 13.57
C GLU A 355 10.29 11.70 12.04
N VAL A 356 11.00 10.76 11.40
CA VAL A 356 10.96 10.56 9.95
C VAL A 356 9.55 10.15 9.51
N VAL A 357 8.96 9.15 10.17
CA VAL A 357 7.60 8.65 9.89
C VAL A 357 6.57 9.75 10.12
N ASN A 358 6.68 10.52 11.20
CA ASN A 358 5.80 11.65 11.50
C ASN A 358 5.87 12.74 10.41
N ALA A 359 7.08 13.14 10.00
CA ALA A 359 7.27 14.17 8.99
C ALA A 359 6.74 13.74 7.61
N VAL A 360 7.00 12.50 7.20
CA VAL A 360 6.47 11.95 5.94
C VAL A 360 4.95 11.82 6.01
N SER A 361 4.40 11.32 7.10
CA SER A 361 2.95 11.16 7.31
C SER A 361 2.21 12.48 7.35
N TYR A 362 2.77 13.52 7.99
CA TYR A 362 2.23 14.89 7.92
C TYR A 362 2.23 15.38 6.48
N CYS A 363 3.36 15.21 5.77
CA CYS A 363 3.44 15.60 4.38
C CYS A 363 2.43 14.84 3.51
N MET A 364 2.06 13.60 3.84
CA MET A 364 0.98 12.88 3.17
C MET A 364 -0.39 13.46 3.56
N ARG A 365 -0.72 13.55 4.85
CA ARG A 365 -2.08 13.82 5.34
C ARG A 365 -2.15 14.99 6.32
N ALA A 366 -1.65 16.16 5.91
CA ALA A 366 -1.59 17.37 6.76
C ALA A 366 -2.93 17.84 7.35
N GLN A 367 -4.06 17.47 6.71
CA GLN A 367 -5.41 17.77 7.23
C GLN A 367 -5.85 16.82 8.34
N ILE A 368 -5.41 15.56 8.31
CA ILE A 368 -5.72 14.54 9.33
C ILE A 368 -4.76 14.66 10.51
N LEU A 369 -3.49 15.01 10.25
CA LEU A 369 -2.45 15.11 11.27
C LEU A 369 -2.02 16.57 11.54
N PRO A 370 -2.93 17.53 11.80
CA PRO A 370 -2.54 18.93 11.96
C PRO A 370 -1.58 19.14 13.15
N HIS A 371 -1.67 18.29 14.17
CA HIS A 371 -0.83 18.33 15.38
C HIS A 371 0.66 18.06 15.08
N LEU A 372 1.01 17.37 13.99
CA LEU A 372 2.40 17.09 13.61
C LEU A 372 3.07 18.23 12.83
N ARG A 373 2.39 19.36 12.59
CA ARG A 373 2.95 20.44 11.76
C ARG A 373 4.24 21.01 12.33
N GLY A 374 4.27 21.28 13.64
CA GLY A 374 5.42 21.90 14.32
C GLY A 374 6.66 21.01 14.26
N SER A 375 6.55 19.79 14.79
CA SER A 375 7.61 18.79 14.77
C SER A 375 8.11 18.49 13.35
N THR A 376 7.21 18.48 12.36
CA THR A 376 7.60 18.28 10.95
C THR A 376 8.45 19.44 10.44
N ALA A 377 8.11 20.69 10.76
CA ALA A 377 8.91 21.85 10.35
C ALA A 377 10.30 21.82 11.01
N ASP A 378 10.38 21.49 12.30
CA ASP A 378 11.64 21.41 13.04
C ASP A 378 12.55 20.30 12.50
N PHE A 379 11.99 19.11 12.28
CA PHE A 379 12.68 18.00 11.63
C PHE A 379 13.22 18.39 10.24
N LEU A 380 12.39 19.02 9.40
CA LEU A 380 12.81 19.43 8.06
C LEU A 380 13.87 20.53 8.08
N HIS A 381 13.91 21.40 9.09
CA HIS A 381 14.98 22.37 9.25
C HIS A 381 16.33 21.72 9.54
N ARG A 382 16.33 20.69 10.40
CA ARG A 382 17.55 20.01 10.85
C ARG A 382 18.05 18.97 9.86
N SER A 383 17.15 18.18 9.28
CA SER A 383 17.50 16.87 8.72
C SER A 383 17.08 16.68 7.26
N LEU A 384 16.46 17.68 6.62
CA LEU A 384 16.06 17.60 5.21
C LEU A 384 17.20 17.23 4.25
N PRO A 385 18.46 17.69 4.39
CA PRO A 385 19.55 17.27 3.49
C PRO A 385 19.73 15.74 3.44
N GLN A 386 19.61 15.06 4.59
CA GLN A 386 19.76 13.61 4.73
C GLN A 386 18.52 12.85 4.22
N TYR A 387 17.32 13.37 4.48
CA TYR A 387 16.05 12.71 4.15
C TYR A 387 15.36 13.28 2.90
N ARG A 388 16.11 13.99 2.05
CA ARG A 388 15.55 14.71 0.88
C ARG A 388 14.76 13.81 -0.08
N HIS A 389 15.13 12.53 -0.19
CA HIS A 389 14.48 11.55 -1.07
C HIS A 389 13.07 11.17 -0.60
N CYS A 390 12.77 11.32 0.69
CA CYS A 390 11.43 11.08 1.24
C CYS A 390 10.41 12.16 0.85
N PHE A 391 10.86 13.36 0.43
CA PHE A 391 10.01 14.52 0.23
C PHE A 391 10.05 15.07 -1.20
N LYS A 392 8.88 15.43 -1.74
CA LYS A 392 8.79 16.18 -3.00
C LYS A 392 8.79 17.68 -2.72
N ARG A 393 9.72 18.44 -3.31
CA ARG A 393 9.81 19.92 -3.14
C ARG A 393 8.50 20.65 -3.40
N ARG A 394 7.72 20.22 -4.40
CA ARG A 394 6.38 20.78 -4.69
C ARG A 394 5.42 20.59 -3.52
N ARG A 395 5.49 19.44 -2.84
CA ARG A 395 4.64 19.14 -1.68
C ARG A 395 5.01 20.01 -0.48
N LEU A 396 6.30 20.13 -0.17
CA LEU A 396 6.80 21.03 0.89
C LEU A 396 6.39 22.49 0.63
N THR A 397 6.47 22.93 -0.64
CA THR A 397 6.00 24.26 -1.06
C THR A 397 4.50 24.45 -0.82
N LYS A 398 3.68 23.47 -1.19
CA LYS A 398 2.22 23.50 -0.98
C LYS A 398 1.85 23.60 0.51
N LEU A 399 2.61 22.93 1.38
CA LEU A 399 2.40 22.91 2.83
C LEU A 399 3.09 24.07 3.57
N ARG A 400 3.84 24.92 2.85
CA ARG A 400 4.66 26.01 3.43
C ARG A 400 5.59 25.49 4.52
N LEU A 401 6.33 24.43 4.21
CA LEU A 401 7.33 23.79 5.06
C LEU A 401 8.75 24.11 4.57
N PRO A 402 9.78 23.93 5.42
CA PRO A 402 11.18 24.08 5.02
C PRO A 402 11.51 23.25 3.77
N GLY A 403 12.39 23.76 2.91
CA GLY A 403 12.65 23.18 1.58
C GLY A 403 11.67 23.60 0.48
N SER A 404 10.73 24.51 0.79
CA SER A 404 9.85 25.13 -0.20
C SER A 404 10.62 25.90 -1.29
N LEU A 405 10.05 25.96 -2.49
CA LEU A 405 10.54 26.86 -3.53
C LEU A 405 10.37 28.33 -3.08
N PRO A 406 11.31 29.23 -3.42
CA PRO A 406 11.13 30.65 -3.17
C PRO A 406 9.83 31.12 -3.85
N PRO A 407 9.07 32.04 -3.23
CA PRO A 407 7.86 32.58 -3.84
C PRO A 407 8.21 33.18 -5.21
N PRO A 408 7.36 32.97 -6.24
CA PRO A 408 7.63 33.54 -7.55
C PRO A 408 7.80 35.06 -7.42
N ASN A 409 8.91 35.56 -7.92
CA ASN A 409 9.28 36.97 -7.78
C ASN A 409 8.21 37.81 -8.51
N ARG A 410 7.39 38.60 -7.77
CA ARG A 410 6.26 39.38 -8.35
C ARG A 410 6.69 40.22 -9.56
N ALA A 411 7.91 40.72 -9.56
CA ALA A 411 8.49 41.49 -10.67
C ALA A 411 8.67 40.68 -11.98
N GLN A 412 8.91 39.37 -11.91
CA GLN A 412 9.06 38.50 -13.08
C GLN A 412 7.69 38.13 -13.70
N GLN A 413 6.65 37.96 -12.88
CA GLN A 413 5.28 37.73 -13.37
C GLN A 413 4.76 38.92 -14.16
N VAL A 414 4.91 40.15 -13.63
CA VAL A 414 4.51 41.38 -14.34
C VAL A 414 5.27 41.56 -15.66
N ARG A 415 6.58 41.25 -15.68
CA ARG A 415 7.39 41.29 -16.91
C ARG A 415 6.97 40.22 -17.95
N SER A 416 6.56 39.03 -17.51
CA SER A 416 6.12 37.95 -18.40
C SER A 416 4.75 38.22 -19.03
N LEU A 417 3.83 38.82 -18.25
CA LEU A 417 2.52 39.28 -18.73
C LEU A 417 2.69 40.44 -19.71
N GLY A 418 3.53 41.42 -19.39
CA GLY A 418 3.85 42.54 -20.30
C GLY A 418 4.52 42.11 -21.61
N ARG A 419 5.37 41.07 -21.59
CA ARG A 419 5.98 40.52 -22.81
C ARG A 419 4.99 39.74 -23.68
N ARG A 420 4.02 39.03 -23.07
CA ARG A 420 2.97 38.31 -23.81
C ARG A 420 2.00 39.29 -24.45
N THR A 421 1.55 40.33 -23.75
CA THR A 421 0.67 41.35 -24.32
C THR A 421 1.36 42.17 -25.41
N ALA A 422 2.65 42.49 -25.25
CA ALA A 422 3.42 43.15 -26.31
C ALA A 422 3.59 42.28 -27.57
N ARG A 423 3.83 40.97 -27.41
CA ARG A 423 3.91 40.02 -28.55
C ARG A 423 2.56 39.87 -29.26
N SER A 424 1.47 39.70 -28.52
CA SER A 424 0.13 39.58 -29.10
C SER A 424 -0.31 40.87 -29.80
N GLY A 425 0.08 42.04 -29.29
CA GLY A 425 -0.14 43.33 -29.96
C GLY A 425 0.64 43.49 -31.27
N LEU A 426 1.91 43.07 -31.29
CA LEU A 426 2.74 43.06 -32.50
C LEU A 426 2.24 42.07 -33.56
N GLU A 427 1.76 40.90 -33.15
CA GLU A 427 1.14 39.91 -34.05
C GLU A 427 -0.20 40.39 -34.61
N ALA A 428 -1.02 41.05 -33.81
CA ALA A 428 -2.28 41.66 -34.27
C ALA A 428 -2.01 42.74 -35.33
N LEU A 429 -1.04 43.62 -35.11
CA LEU A 429 -0.65 44.67 -36.09
C LEU A 429 -0.12 44.07 -37.41
N ARG A 430 0.68 43.00 -37.34
CA ARG A 430 1.15 42.27 -38.54
C ARG A 430 0.00 41.62 -39.31
N ASN A 431 -0.95 41.02 -38.61
CA ASN A 431 -2.11 40.36 -39.23
C ASN A 431 -3.07 41.38 -39.87
N SER A 432 -3.26 42.55 -39.26
CA SER A 432 -4.03 43.65 -39.86
C SER A 432 -3.40 44.16 -41.16
N GLY A 433 -2.07 44.29 -41.21
CA GLY A 433 -1.36 44.67 -42.44
C GLY A 433 -1.52 43.65 -43.57
N GLN A 434 -1.46 42.36 -43.25
CA GLN A 434 -1.67 41.30 -44.26
C GLN A 434 -3.13 41.21 -44.75
N LEU A 435 -4.11 41.49 -43.88
CA LEU A 435 -5.52 41.56 -44.27
C LEU A 435 -5.79 42.72 -45.23
N ALA A 436 -5.21 43.91 -44.95
CA ALA A 436 -5.33 45.07 -45.84
C ALA A 436 -4.75 44.79 -47.24
N GLN A 437 -3.60 44.11 -47.30
CA GLN A 437 -2.96 43.71 -48.56
C GLN A 437 -3.86 42.75 -49.37
N ARG A 438 -4.42 41.72 -48.70
CA ARG A 438 -5.30 40.73 -49.34
C ARG A 438 -6.62 41.34 -49.84
N THR A 439 -7.18 42.31 -49.12
CA THR A 439 -8.37 43.03 -49.61
C THR A 439 -8.07 43.88 -50.84
N ALA A 440 -6.89 44.52 -50.91
CA ALA A 440 -6.47 45.26 -52.10
C ALA A 440 -6.27 44.34 -53.32
N ASP A 441 -5.67 43.17 -53.10
CA ASP A 441 -5.47 42.16 -54.15
C ASP A 441 -6.80 41.58 -54.66
N LEU A 442 -7.75 41.33 -53.75
CA LEU A 442 -9.10 40.87 -54.11
C LEU A 442 -9.87 41.90 -54.94
N LEU A 443 -9.83 43.18 -54.54
CA LEU A 443 -10.48 44.27 -55.29
C LEU A 443 -9.86 44.45 -56.68
N SER A 444 -8.53 44.36 -56.80
CA SER A 444 -7.85 44.44 -58.09
C SER A 444 -8.18 43.24 -59.00
N SER A 445 -8.34 42.04 -58.42
CA SER A 445 -8.74 40.83 -59.16
C SER A 445 -10.19 40.88 -59.64
N GLN A 446 -11.12 41.43 -58.83
CA GLN A 446 -12.50 41.65 -59.22
C GLN A 446 -12.61 42.71 -60.32
N ALA A 447 -11.85 43.81 -60.22
CA ALA A 447 -11.80 44.83 -61.27
C ALA A 447 -11.30 44.26 -62.62
N LYS A 448 -10.29 43.36 -62.59
CA LYS A 448 -9.84 42.64 -63.79
C LYS A 448 -10.93 41.71 -64.36
N ARG A 449 -11.63 40.95 -63.52
CA ARG A 449 -12.70 40.02 -63.97
C ARG A 449 -13.92 40.75 -64.53
N ILE A 450 -14.27 41.92 -64.00
CA ILE A 450 -15.36 42.76 -64.53
C ILE A 450 -14.98 43.31 -65.91
N ARG A 451 -13.73 43.76 -66.11
CA ARG A 451 -13.24 44.20 -67.43
C ARG A 451 -13.21 43.07 -68.47
N GLN A 452 -12.87 41.84 -68.06
CA GLN A 452 -12.90 40.67 -68.96
C GLN A 452 -14.33 40.29 -69.37
N ARG A 453 -15.29 40.30 -68.45
CA ARG A 453 -16.70 39.99 -68.75
C ARG A 453 -17.43 41.07 -69.58
N ALA A 454 -16.95 42.31 -69.55
CA ALA A 454 -17.49 43.39 -70.40
C ALA A 454 -16.94 43.37 -71.84
N GLY A 455 -15.89 42.58 -72.13
CA GLY A 455 -15.31 42.44 -73.47
C GLY A 455 -15.91 41.32 -74.33
N GLU A 456 -16.62 40.36 -73.73
CA GLU A 456 -17.18 39.17 -74.41
C GLU A 456 -18.68 39.26 -74.72
N ARG A 457 -19.27 40.46 -74.62
CA ARG A 457 -20.59 40.79 -75.20
C ARG A 457 -20.42 41.86 -76.28
N LYS A 458 -19.97 41.43 -77.45
CA LYS A 458 -20.22 42.08 -78.74
C LYS A 458 -20.77 41.05 -79.71
#